data_AF-A0A822YK95-F1
#
_entry.id   AF-A0A822YK95-F1
#
_cell.length_a   1.000
_cell.length_b   1.000
_cell.length_c   1.000
_cell.angle_alpha   90.00
_cell.angle_beta   90.00
_cell.angle_gamma   90.00
#
_symmetry.space_group_name_H-M   'P 1'
#
loop_
_entity.id
_entity.type
_entity.pdbx_description
1 polymer ?
#
loop_
_entity_poly.entity_id
_entity_poly.type
_entity_poly.pdbx_seq_one_letter_code
_entity_poly.pdbx_strand_id
1 'polypeptide(L)' 'MRNNALLEFARIVKVKEQVVAGTLHHLTLEVIEACKKKIYEAKVWVKPWLNFKELQEFKPVGDAPTFTSSDLGARQGK' A
#
# COMPACT_ATOMS: atom_id res chain seq x y z
N MET A 1 12.25 18.31 -3.45
CA MET A 1 11.50 17.09 -3.09
C MET A 1 11.70 16.86 -1.60
N ARG A 2 10.63 16.83 -0.79
CA ARG A 2 10.75 16.72 0.68
C ARG A 2 10.63 15.24 1.06
N ASN A 3 11.77 14.55 1.12
CA ASN A 3 11.85 13.13 1.49
C ASN A 3 12.28 13.02 2.95
N ASN A 4 11.44 13.33 3.94
CA ASN A 4 11.76 13.08 5.36
C ASN A 4 10.47 12.95 6.19
N ALA A 5 9.61 11.99 5.85
CA ALA A 5 8.65 11.47 6.83
C ALA A 5 9.35 10.33 7.58
N LEU A 6 9.42 10.41 8.92
CA LEU A 6 9.87 9.30 9.75
C LEU A 6 8.75 8.28 9.80
N LEU A 7 8.95 7.18 9.08
CA LEU A 7 8.05 6.04 9.01
C LEU A 7 8.62 4.91 9.85
N GLU A 8 7.85 4.45 10.83
CA GLU A 8 8.21 3.28 11.63
C GLU A 8 7.38 2.09 11.16
N PHE A 9 8.06 0.98 10.83
CA PHE A 9 7.38 -0.26 10.48
C PHE A 9 6.70 -0.88 11.70
N ALA A 10 5.41 -1.22 11.59
CA ALA A 10 4.70 -1.96 12.64
C ALA A 10 4.55 -3.44 12.30
N ARG A 11 3.90 -3.77 11.18
CA ARG A 11 3.68 -5.16 10.74
C ARG A 11 3.29 -5.25 9.27
N ILE A 12 3.42 -6.44 8.70
CA ILE A 12 2.79 -6.79 7.42
C ILE A 12 1.33 -7.20 7.70
N VAL A 13 0.38 -6.62 6.95
CA VAL A 13 -1.04 -6.99 7.04
C VAL A 13 -1.48 -7.88 5.88
N LYS A 14 -0.77 -7.84 4.75
CA LYS A 14 -1.06 -8.71 3.60
C LYS A 14 0.17 -8.92 2.74
N VAL A 15 0.28 -10.11 2.17
CA VAL A 15 1.28 -10.48 1.18
C VAL A 15 0.59 -11.11 -0.02
N LYS A 16 1.00 -10.72 -1.21
CA LYS A 16 0.70 -11.40 -2.46
C LYS A 16 1.99 -11.56 -3.24
N GLU A 17 2.13 -12.70 -3.92
CA GLU A 17 3.25 -12.95 -4.82
C GLU A 17 2.75 -13.07 -6.25
N GLN A 18 3.51 -12.49 -7.17
CA GLN A 18 3.21 -12.56 -8.59
C GLN A 18 4.48 -12.93 -9.36
N VAL A 19 4.39 -13.93 -10.24
CA VAL A 19 5.51 -14.35 -11.09
C VAL A 19 5.54 -13.45 -12.34
N VAL A 20 6.63 -12.68 -12.50
CA VAL A 20 6.84 -11.73 -13.61
C VAL A 20 8.31 -11.65 -13.99
N ALA A 21 8.81 -12.64 -14.76
CA ALA A 21 10.24 -12.79 -15.03
C ALA A 21 11.09 -12.59 -13.76
N GLY A 22 10.65 -13.24 -12.67
CA GLY A 22 11.09 -13.05 -11.30
C GLY A 22 9.88 -13.18 -10.39
N THR A 23 9.99 -12.72 -9.15
CA THR A 23 8.87 -12.63 -8.21
C THR A 23 8.66 -11.18 -7.81
N LEU A 24 7.45 -10.67 -8.02
CA LEU A 24 6.99 -9.39 -7.51
C LEU A 24 6.20 -9.63 -6.22
N HIS A 25 6.78 -9.24 -5.09
CA HIS A 25 6.11 -9.27 -3.80
C HIS A 25 5.31 -7.98 -3.62
N HIS A 26 4.00 -8.12 -3.54
CA HIS A 26 3.08 -7.03 -3.23
C HIS A 26 2.72 -7.13 -1.75
N LEU A 27 3.28 -6.22 -0.96
CA LEU A 27 3.16 -6.15 0.48
C LEU A 27 2.21 -5.02 0.86
N THR A 28 1.30 -5.28 1.78
CA THR A 28 0.53 -4.25 2.47
C THR A 28 1.03 -4.19 3.90
N LEU A 29 1.45 -2.99 4.34
CA LEU A 29 2.20 -2.74 5.56
C LEU A 29 1.40 -1.79 6.46
N GLU A 30 1.34 -2.07 7.75
CA GLU A 30 0.98 -1.08 8.76
C GLU A 30 2.25 -0.34 9.19
N VAL A 31 2.20 0.99 9.10
CA VAL A 31 3.31 1.92 9.36
C VAL A 31 2.83 2.98 10.34
N ILE A 32 3.70 3.42 11.25
CA ILE A 32 3.43 4.53 12.16
C ILE A 32 4.12 5.77 11.59
N GLU A 33 3.33 6.79 11.27
CA GLU A 33 3.79 8.11 10.81
C GLU A 33 3.25 9.17 11.76
N ALA A 34 4.13 9.92 12.43
CA ALA A 34 3.75 10.94 13.41
C ALA A 34 2.74 10.42 14.46
N CYS A 35 3.04 9.25 15.04
CA CYS A 35 2.20 8.53 16.02
C CYS A 35 0.83 8.02 15.49
N LYS A 36 0.56 8.11 14.18
CA LYS A 36 -0.66 7.60 13.56
C LYS A 36 -0.36 6.37 12.74
N LYS A 37 -1.17 5.32 12.91
CA LYS A 37 -1.10 4.12 12.07
C LYS A 37 -1.70 4.42 10.69
N LYS A 38 -0.96 4.06 9.65
CA LYS A 38 -1.34 4.19 8.25
C LYS A 38 -1.01 2.89 7.52
N ILE A 39 -1.74 2.64 6.43
CA ILE A 39 -1.49 1.49 5.58
C ILE A 39 -0.71 1.94 4.34
N TYR A 40 0.34 1.20 4.01
CA TYR A 40 1.17 1.41 2.83
C TYR A 40 1.15 0.16 1.95
N GLU A 41 1.20 0.37 0.65
CA GLU A 41 1.48 -0.66 -0.35
C GLU A 41 2.93 -0.52 -0.80
N ALA A 42 3.63 -1.66 -0.80
CA ALA A 42 4.99 -1.78 -1.32
C ALA A 42 5.04 -2.90 -2.36
N LYS A 43 5.71 -2.64 -3.49
CA LYS A 43 5.98 -3.64 -4.52
C LYS A 43 7.48 -3.84 -4.63
N VAL A 44 7.95 -5.05 -4.37
CA VAL A 44 9.36 -5.41 -4.42
C VAL A 44 9.58 -6.46 -5.50
N TRP A 45 10.39 -6.15 -6.51
CA TRP A 45 10.69 -7.07 -7.59
C TRP A 45 12.04 -7.75 -7.34
N VAL A 46 12.03 -9.08 -7.32
CA VAL A 46 13.21 -9.91 -7.06
C VAL A 46 13.46 -10.80 -8.26
N LYS A 47 14.71 -10.81 -8.75
CA LYS A 47 15.19 -11.72 -9.79
C LYS A 47 16.45 -12.42 -9.26
N PRO A 48 16.32 -13.60 -8.65
CA PRO A 48 17.43 -14.27 -7.95
C PRO A 48 18.64 -14.53 -8.87
N TRP A 49 18.39 -14.89 -10.13
CA TRP A 49 19.46 -15.17 -11.11
C TRP A 49 20.28 -13.94 -11.52
N LEU A 50 19.79 -12.72 -11.25
CA LEU A 50 20.52 -11.47 -11.47
C LEU A 50 21.03 -10.86 -10.16
N ASN A 51 20.83 -11.52 -9.01
CA ASN A 51 21.03 -10.93 -7.67
C ASN A 51 20.32 -9.57 -7.51
N PHE A 52 19.17 -9.43 -8.17
CA PHE A 52 18.47 -8.16 -8.29
C PHE A 52 17.30 -8.10 -7.31
N LYS A 53 17.21 -6.97 -6.59
CA LYS A 53 16.05 -6.58 -5.78
C LYS A 53 15.82 -5.09 -5.93
N GLU A 54 14.59 -4.68 -6.23
CA GLU A 54 14.23 -3.27 -6.40
C GLU A 54 12.83 -2.99 -5.82
N LEU A 55 12.70 -1.86 -5.12
CA LEU A 55 11.42 -1.33 -4.68
C LEU A 55 10.79 -0.57 -5.84
N GLN A 56 9.80 -1.19 -6.48
CA GLN A 56 9.10 -0.62 -7.63
C GLN A 56 8.13 0.49 -7.21
N GLU A 57 7.46 0.31 -6.08
CA GLU A 57 6.47 1.27 -5.58
C GLU A 57 6.44 1.22 -4.05
N PHE A 58 6.26 2.39 -3.44
CA PHE A 58 5.97 2.54 -2.02
C PHE A 58 5.06 3.75 -1.83
N LYS A 59 3.79 3.50 -1.47
CA LYS A 59 2.78 4.56 -1.37
C LYS A 59 1.79 4.28 -0.25
N PRO A 60 1.22 5.34 0.37
CA PRO A 60 0.09 5.16 1.26
C PRO A 60 -1.10 4.61 0.47
N VAL A 61 -1.78 3.61 1.02
CA VAL A 61 -3.13 3.27 0.60
C VAL A 61 -3.99 4.35 1.24
N GLY A 62 -4.51 5.27 0.43
CA GLY A 62 -5.30 6.41 0.93
C GLY A 62 -6.36 5.95 1.93
N ASP A 63 -6.75 6.84 2.85
CA ASP A 63 -7.87 6.57 3.76
C ASP A 63 -9.02 6.01 2.90
N ALA A 64 -9.46 4.79 3.22
CA ALA A 64 -10.47 4.06 2.47
C ALA A 64 -11.59 5.03 2.06
N PRO A 65 -12.19 4.92 0.85
CA PRO A 65 -13.27 5.82 0.47
C PRO A 65 -14.30 5.76 1.59
N THR A 66 -14.39 6.84 2.35
CA THR A 66 -15.47 7.06 3.29
C THR A 66 -16.68 7.22 2.39
N PHE A 67 -17.35 6.11 2.10
CA PHE A 67 -18.76 6.15 1.73
C PHE A 67 -19.46 6.73 2.97
N THR A 68 -19.46 8.05 3.06
CA THR A 68 -20.26 8.74 4.05
C THR A 68 -21.71 8.47 3.67
N SER A 69 -22.55 8.22 4.68
CA SER A 69 -23.99 7.95 4.49
C SER A 69 -24.71 8.97 3.60
N SER A 70 -24.10 10.14 3.36
CA SER A 70 -24.52 11.19 2.45
C SER A 70 -24.68 10.75 0.98
N ASP A 71 -23.97 9.70 0.54
CA ASP A 71 -23.95 9.28 -0.88
C ASP A 71 -25.13 8.38 -1.30
N LEU A 72 -25.98 7.94 -0.37
CA LEU A 72 -27.10 7.02 -0.64
C LEU A 72 -28.44 7.75 -0.91
N GLY A 73 -28.42 9.06 -1.12
CA GLY A 73 -29.61 9.90 -1.27
C GLY A 73 -30.14 10.07 -2.70
N ALA A 74 -30.23 9.04 -3.53
CA ALA A 74 -30.93 9.13 -4.82
C ALA A 74 -32.40 8.69 -4.70
N ARG A 75 -33.29 9.67 -4.48
CA ARG A 75 -34.74 9.50 -4.58
C ARG A 75 -35.11 9.06 -6.00
N GLN A 76 -35.61 7.84 -6.19
CA GLN A 76 -36.46 7.54 -7.35
C GLN A 76 -37.90 7.90 -6.99
N GLY A 77 -38.34 9.04 -7.53
CA GLY A 77 -39.76 9.37 -7.64
C GLY A 77 -40.23 9.04 -9.05
N LYS A 78 -41.20 8.14 -9.17
CA LYS A 78 -42.53 8.33 -9.77
C LYS A 78 -43.29 7.01 -9.74
#